data_AF-A0A940L7V0-F1
#
_entry.id   AF-A0A940L7V0-F1
#
_cell.length_a   1.000
_cell.length_b   1.000
_cell.length_c   1.000
_cell.angle_alpha   90.00
_cell.angle_beta   90.00
_cell.angle_gamma   90.00
#
_symmetry.space_group_name_H-M   'P 1'
#
loop_
_entity.id
_entity.type
_entity.pdbx_description
1 polymer ?
#
loop_
_entity_poly.entity_id
_entity_poly.type
_entity_poly.pdbx_seq_one_letter_code
_entity_poly.pdbx_strand_id
1 'polypeptide(L)' 'YYPRLFNGSIYAERLPIGQDSILKSFKPETLQSFYKQWYRPNLMAIIVVGDIDPSVAEQKIKAHFSKFSNPANMKPRP' A
#
# COMPACT_ATOMS: atom_id res chain seq x y z
N TYR A 1 -3.97 -16.54 21.61
CA TYR A 1 -4.43 -17.08 20.31
C TYR A 1 -3.63 -16.45 19.16
N TYR A 2 -3.74 -15.14 18.93
CA TYR A 2 -3.03 -14.44 17.84
C TYR A 2 -1.50 -14.59 17.82
N PRO A 3 -0.76 -14.54 18.94
CA PRO A 3 0.70 -14.73 18.90
C PRO A 3 1.15 -16.10 18.38
N ARG A 4 0.33 -17.15 18.59
CA ARG A 4 0.60 -18.50 18.05
C ARG A 4 0.18 -18.62 16.58
N LEU A 5 -0.95 -18.02 16.21
CA LEU A 5 -1.48 -18.08 14.85
C LEU A 5 -0.65 -17.27 13.85
N PHE A 6 -0.13 -16.12 14.28
CA PHE A 6 0.63 -15.19 13.44
C PHE A 6 2.11 -15.12 13.84
N ASN A 7 2.64 -16.19 14.42
CA ASN A 7 4.02 -16.25 14.89
C ASN A 7 5.01 -15.86 13.77
N GLY A 8 5.95 -14.96 14.07
CA GLY A 8 6.89 -14.39 13.09
C GLY A 8 6.33 -13.26 12.21
N SER A 9 5.06 -12.91 12.34
CA SER A 9 4.44 -11.76 11.67
C SER A 9 4.20 -10.60 12.64
N ILE A 10 4.21 -9.38 12.13
CA ILE A 10 3.79 -8.19 12.88
C ILE A 10 2.34 -8.29 13.39
N TYR A 11 1.52 -9.15 12.79
CA TYR A 11 0.15 -9.42 13.26
C TYR A 11 0.07 -10.21 14.56
N ALA A 12 1.16 -10.82 15.02
CA ALA A 12 1.24 -11.38 16.37
C ALA A 12 1.25 -10.28 17.44
N GLU A 13 1.77 -9.09 17.10
CA GLU A 13 1.99 -7.99 18.03
C GLU A 13 0.94 -6.88 17.90
N ARG A 14 0.45 -6.60 16.68
CA ARG A 14 -0.54 -5.55 16.44
C ARG A 14 -1.54 -5.90 15.34
N LEU A 15 -2.78 -5.50 15.55
CA LEU A 15 -3.83 -5.61 14.53
C LEU A 15 -3.87 -4.35 13.64
N PRO A 16 -4.24 -4.48 12.34
CA PRO A 16 -4.30 -3.35 11.41
C PRO A 16 -5.32 -2.27 11.77
N ILE A 17 -6.36 -2.63 12.53
CA ILE A 17 -7.47 -1.73 12.89
C ILE A 17 -7.01 -0.50 13.71
N GLY A 18 -5.83 -0.58 14.32
CA GLY A 18 -5.24 0.50 15.12
C GLY A 18 -5.68 0.48 16.58
N GLN A 19 -5.21 1.48 17.33
CA GLN A 19 -5.59 1.72 18.72
C GLN A 19 -6.16 3.14 18.83
N ASP A 20 -7.26 3.31 19.57
CA ASP A 20 -7.95 4.60 19.71
C ASP A 20 -7.02 5.72 20.20
N SER A 21 -6.16 5.41 21.17
CA SER A 21 -5.16 6.35 21.70
C SER A 21 -4.24 6.88 20.61
N ILE A 22 -3.76 6.00 19.72
CA ILE A 22 -2.88 6.38 18.60
C ILE A 22 -3.65 7.15 17.54
N LEU A 23 -4.87 6.72 17.21
CA LEU A 23 -5.70 7.41 16.21
C LEU A 23 -6.03 8.84 16.61
N LYS A 24 -6.13 9.13 17.90
CA LYS A 24 -6.38 10.48 18.43
C LYS A 24 -5.13 11.36 18.54
N SER A 25 -3.93 10.79 18.47
CA SER A 25 -2.70 11.52 18.78
C SER A 25 -1.58 11.39 17.73
N PHE A 26 -1.79 10.64 16.64
CA PHE A 26 -0.74 10.46 15.65
C PHE A 26 -0.36 11.78 14.97
N LYS A 27 0.91 11.91 14.60
CA LYS A 27 1.41 13.05 13.85
C LYS A 27 1.07 12.90 12.36
N PRO A 28 0.44 13.89 11.69
CA PRO A 28 0.08 13.80 10.26
C PRO A 28 1.25 13.42 9.35
N GLU A 29 2.45 13.85 9.68
CA GLU A 29 3.67 13.56 8.92
C GLU A 29 3.94 12.05 8.87
N THR A 30 3.59 11.31 9.92
CA THR A 30 3.74 9.84 9.97
C THR A 30 2.97 9.17 8.84
N LEU A 31 1.72 9.60 8.62
CA LEU A 31 0.85 9.05 7.57
C LEU A 31 1.38 9.42 6.18
N GLN A 32 1.78 10.68 5.99
CA GLN A 32 2.34 11.14 4.71
C GLN A 32 3.63 10.40 4.35
N SER A 33 4.52 10.21 5.33
CA SER A 33 5.76 9.46 5.15
C SER A 33 5.48 7.99 4.84
N PHE A 34 4.52 7.36 5.52
CA PHE A 34 4.10 5.99 5.22
C PHE A 34 3.57 5.87 3.78
N TYR A 35 2.69 6.78 3.36
CA TYR A 35 2.15 6.79 2.01
C TYR A 35 3.25 6.93 0.96
N LYS A 36 4.13 7.95 1.08
CA LYS A 36 5.25 8.16 0.15
C LYS A 36 6.23 6.97 0.10
N GLN A 37 6.40 6.26 1.22
CA GLN A 37 7.32 5.13 1.31
C GLN A 37 6.82 3.88 0.57
N TRP A 38 5.52 3.58 0.71
CA TRP A 38 4.94 2.28 0.34
C TRP A 38 3.98 2.34 -0.84
N TYR A 39 3.29 3.46 -1.08
CA TYR A 39 2.42 3.66 -2.24
C TYR A 39 3.24 4.13 -3.45
N ARG A 40 4.14 3.27 -3.91
CA ARG A 40 5.01 3.50 -5.07
C ARG A 40 4.79 2.46 -6.18
N PRO A 41 5.00 2.80 -7.46
CA PRO A 41 4.63 1.95 -8.59
C PRO A 41 5.18 0.52 -8.54
N ASN A 42 6.42 0.32 -8.11
CA ASN A 42 7.01 -1.02 -8.04
C ASN A 42 6.42 -1.94 -6.95
N LEU A 43 5.54 -1.42 -6.09
CA LEU A 43 4.78 -2.19 -5.09
C LEU A 43 3.27 -2.25 -5.41
N MET A 44 2.85 -1.70 -6.55
CA MET A 44 1.45 -1.68 -6.98
C MET A 44 1.18 -2.71 -8.09
N ALA A 45 -0.03 -3.24 -8.10
CA ALA A 45 -0.56 -4.04 -9.21
C ALA A 45 -1.98 -3.55 -9.54
N ILE A 46 -2.32 -3.57 -10.82
CA ILE A 46 -3.66 -3.26 -11.33
C ILE A 46 -4.22 -4.53 -11.96
N ILE A 47 -5.41 -4.93 -11.52
CA ILE A 47 -6.11 -6.10 -12.05
C ILE A 47 -7.45 -5.61 -12.60
N VAL A 48 -7.74 -5.96 -13.86
CA VAL A 48 -8.99 -5.61 -14.55
C VAL A 48 -9.71 -6.91 -14.90
N VAL A 49 -10.97 -7.04 -14.49
CA VAL A 49 -11.78 -8.25 -14.67
C VAL A 49 -13.18 -7.86 -15.11
N GLY A 50 -13.70 -8.52 -16.14
CA GLY A 50 -15.05 -8.32 -16.67
C GLY A 50 -15.09 -8.42 -18.19
N ASP A 51 -16.27 -8.14 -18.76
CA ASP A 51 -16.45 -7.97 -20.21
C ASP A 51 -15.94 -6.58 -20.62
N ILE A 52 -14.65 -6.49 -20.93
CA ILE A 52 -13.97 -5.25 -21.28
C ILE A 52 -12.94 -5.50 -22.38
N ASP A 53 -12.88 -4.58 -23.34
CA ASP A 53 -11.83 -4.58 -24.36
C ASP A 53 -10.45 -4.30 -23.70
N PRO A 54 -9.47 -5.22 -23.84
CA PRO A 54 -8.13 -5.04 -23.27
C PRO A 54 -7.43 -3.76 -23.74
N SER A 55 -7.64 -3.33 -24.98
CA SER A 55 -7.01 -2.13 -25.54
C SER A 55 -7.53 -0.85 -24.87
N VAL A 56 -8.82 -0.80 -24.58
CA VAL A 56 -9.44 0.31 -23.85
C VAL A 56 -8.96 0.32 -22.40
N ALA A 57 -8.85 -0.85 -21.77
CA ALA A 57 -8.32 -0.97 -20.41
C ALA A 57 -6.87 -0.48 -20.34
N GLU A 58 -6.01 -0.91 -21.27
CA GLU A 58 -4.60 -0.49 -21.32
C GLU A 58 -4.48 1.03 -21.54
N GLN A 59 -5.27 1.61 -22.45
CA GLN A 59 -5.26 3.06 -22.68
C GLN A 59 -5.60 3.84 -21.41
N LYS A 60 -6.62 3.41 -20.66
CA LYS A 60 -6.99 4.05 -19.39
C LYS A 60 -5.89 3.88 -18.35
N ILE A 61 -5.31 2.69 -18.22
CA ILE A 61 -4.20 2.45 -17.30
C ILE A 61 -3.03 3.38 -17.62
N LYS A 62 -2.64 3.49 -18.89
CA LYS A 62 -1.58 4.42 -19.31
C LYS A 62 -1.94 5.88 -19.01
N ALA A 63 -3.17 6.31 -19.32
CA ALA A 63 -3.62 7.67 -19.07
C ALA A 63 -3.53 8.06 -17.58
N HIS A 64 -3.86 7.14 -16.67
CA HIS A 64 -3.87 7.42 -15.23
C HIS A 64 -2.51 7.21 -14.54
N PHE A 65 -1.74 6.20 -14.95
CA PHE A 65 -0.59 5.74 -14.15
C PHE A 65 0.78 5.94 -14.82
N SER A 66 0.84 6.27 -16.12
CA SER A 66 2.13 6.40 -16.84
C SER A 66 3.07 7.48 -16.27
N LYS A 67 2.52 8.48 -15.59
CA LYS A 67 3.29 9.58 -14.99
C LYS A 67 3.86 9.24 -13.62
N PHE A 68 3.54 8.08 -13.05
CA PHE A 68 4.00 7.72 -11.72
C PHE A 68 5.46 7.26 -11.77
N SER A 69 6.28 7.75 -10.86
CA SER A 69 7.68 7.38 -10.73
C SER A 69 7.97 6.78 -9.37
N ASN A 70 8.94 5.88 -9.33
CA ASN A 70 9.45 5.36 -8.05
C ASN A 70 10.34 6.43 -7.39
N PRO A 71 10.27 6.61 -6.06
CA PRO A 71 11.17 7.52 -5.34
C PRO A 71 12.62 7.01 -5.42
N ALA A 72 13.61 7.92 -5.37
CA ALA A 72 15.02 7.54 -5.47
C ALA A 72 15.50 6.68 -4.27
N ASN A 73 15.09 7.05 -3.06
CA ASN A 73 15.52 6.40 -1.82
C ASN A 73 14.43 5.45 -1.30
N MET A 74 14.36 4.27 -1.89
CA MET A 74 13.37 3.24 -1.56
C MET A 74 13.87 2.31 -0.45
N LYS A 75 13.06 2.12 0.60
CA LYS A 75 13.26 0.98 1.50
C LYS A 75 12.96 -0.33 0.77
N PRO A 76 13.70 -1.42 1.03
CA PRO A 76 13.34 -2.74 0.54
C PRO A 76 11.96 -3.14 1.07
N ARG A 77 11.27 -3.99 0.32
CA ARG A 77 10.02 -4.59 0.79
C ARG A 77 10.35 -5.47 2.02
N PRO A 78 9.60 -5.33 3.14
CA PRO A 78 9.77 -6.17 4.31
C PRO A 78 9.42 -7.63 4.02
#